data_AF-A0A0F9KSP6-F1
#
_entry.id   AF-A0A0F9KSP6-F1
#
_cell.length_a   1.000
_cell.length_b   1.000
_cell.length_c   1.000
_cell.angle_alpha   90.00
_cell.angle_beta   90.00
_cell.angle_gamma   90.00
#
_symmetry.space_group_name_H-M   'P 1'
#
loop_
_entity.id
_entity.type
_entity.pdbx_description
1 polymer ?
#
loop_
_entity_poly.entity_id
_entity_poly.type
_entity_poly.pdbx_seq_one_letter_code
_entity_poly.pdbx_strand_id
1 'polypeptide(L)'
;MNKINYNKNKTVGSGWRRAIPIVNSGWRKSLNLLVIVITALVLVPCAADAAVPVVENDYTFNALSAGSPSDRITLSKPSGWEIGDLFLVFVCSDSDESSPDWNEKAGWTLEINKGTNGPNALLGIYWRIATGSATYEGSTETFYQNATDDLIGWWIRISGVDTSDPIHNTSGSPWERSATGDHDIVGHTTTKDDVLALWFLSFDGDDLAVDGCVITGSGWTDFISGETPSGDSTDISGGWGRKNMASQGPTGTVNVDSNHSDGAAFAQVSITPSAGATTTIGDGTSPASKDVEASSTNNAVDTFTLVTNTEPETVTALTVSFTGTAVSDVATSGVKIWDDSTGGTPNEWDAGDTEKGSASFSGTDASVTVSISVDSTPTQYLVTYDIAAGATA
;
A
#
# COMPACT_ATOMS: atom_id res chain seq x y z
N MET A 1 -87.78 -12.20 12.67
CA MET A 1 -87.41 -12.93 11.44
C MET A 1 -86.39 -13.99 11.81
N ASN A 2 -86.77 -15.23 11.49
CA ASN A 2 -86.08 -16.53 11.45
C ASN A 2 -85.10 -16.99 12.55
N LYS A 3 -85.67 -17.87 13.39
CA LYS A 3 -85.12 -18.85 14.35
C LYS A 3 -84.27 -19.92 13.62
N ILE A 4 -83.44 -20.76 14.27
CA ILE A 4 -83.86 -21.98 15.01
C ILE A 4 -82.66 -22.56 15.79
N ASN A 5 -82.92 -22.91 17.05
CA ASN A 5 -82.16 -23.87 17.88
C ASN A 5 -82.56 -25.29 17.53
N TYR A 6 -81.64 -26.26 17.57
CA TYR A 6 -81.99 -27.64 17.94
C TYR A 6 -80.88 -28.30 18.77
N ASN A 7 -81.24 -28.65 20.01
CA ASN A 7 -80.58 -29.64 20.84
C ASN A 7 -81.50 -30.86 20.91
N LYS A 8 -80.95 -32.08 20.75
CA LYS A 8 -81.48 -33.28 21.41
C LYS A 8 -80.44 -34.40 21.45
N ASN A 9 -80.19 -34.87 22.67
CA ASN A 9 -79.37 -36.01 23.06
C ASN A 9 -79.75 -37.32 22.37
N LYS A 10 -78.73 -38.17 22.13
CA LYS A 10 -78.89 -39.63 22.31
C LYS A 10 -77.53 -40.29 22.61
N THR A 11 -77.35 -40.74 23.85
CA THR A 11 -76.33 -41.70 24.27
C THR A 11 -76.75 -43.09 23.81
N VAL A 12 -75.88 -43.86 23.14
CA VAL A 12 -75.38 -45.23 23.46
C VAL A 12 -74.78 -45.84 22.19
N GLY A 13 -73.61 -46.48 22.31
CA GLY A 13 -73.16 -47.44 21.31
C GLY A 13 -71.65 -47.62 21.19
N SER A 14 -71.12 -48.52 22.01
CA SER A 14 -69.88 -49.30 21.88
C SER A 14 -69.05 -49.23 20.58
N GLY A 15 -67.73 -49.20 20.80
CA GLY A 15 -66.75 -49.87 19.94
C GLY A 15 -65.96 -48.93 19.02
N TRP A 16 -64.77 -49.38 18.65
CA TRP A 16 -63.81 -48.78 17.70
C TRP A 16 -62.62 -48.04 18.32
N ARG A 17 -61.64 -48.87 18.68
CA ARG A 17 -60.18 -48.69 18.52
C ARG A 17 -59.67 -47.25 18.46
N ARG A 18 -59.09 -46.79 19.57
CA ARG A 18 -58.11 -45.71 19.56
C ARG A 18 -56.93 -46.14 18.69
N ALA A 19 -56.82 -45.58 17.49
CA ALA A 19 -55.54 -45.47 16.82
C ALA A 19 -54.69 -44.49 17.64
N ILE A 20 -53.66 -45.00 18.31
CA ILE A 20 -52.58 -44.18 18.83
C ILE A 20 -51.80 -43.72 17.60
N PRO A 21 -51.72 -42.43 17.27
CA PRO A 21 -50.74 -41.99 16.30
C PRO A 21 -49.37 -42.22 16.95
N ILE A 22 -48.63 -43.21 16.46
CA ILE A 22 -47.19 -43.26 16.66
C ILE A 22 -46.67 -42.05 15.91
N VAL A 23 -46.53 -40.93 16.63
CA VAL A 23 -45.71 -39.82 16.19
C VAL A 23 -44.30 -40.40 16.20
N ASN A 24 -43.79 -40.79 15.04
CA ASN A 24 -42.37 -40.96 14.83
C ASN A 24 -41.76 -39.57 15.03
N SER A 25 -41.53 -39.17 16.28
CA SER A 25 -40.59 -38.12 16.60
C SER A 25 -39.22 -38.71 16.30
N GLY A 26 -38.89 -38.81 15.02
CA GLY A 26 -37.52 -38.90 14.59
C GLY A 26 -36.85 -37.67 15.17
N TRP A 27 -35.98 -37.90 16.15
CA TRP A 27 -35.14 -36.87 16.73
C TRP A 27 -34.26 -36.33 15.60
N ARG A 28 -34.75 -35.34 14.86
CA ARG A 28 -33.90 -34.47 14.05
C ARG A 28 -33.20 -33.57 15.04
N LYS A 29 -32.05 -34.04 15.55
CA LYS A 29 -31.10 -33.16 16.20
C LYS A 29 -30.52 -32.29 15.08
N SER A 30 -30.91 -31.03 15.08
CA SER A 30 -30.25 -30.02 14.29
C SER A 30 -28.81 -29.91 14.80
N LEU A 31 -27.84 -30.20 13.94
CA LEU A 31 -26.45 -29.88 14.18
C LEU A 31 -26.41 -28.35 14.36
N ASN A 32 -26.20 -27.86 15.59
CA ASN A 32 -26.11 -26.42 15.82
C ASN A 32 -24.90 -25.91 15.05
N LEU A 33 -25.18 -25.09 14.03
CA LEU A 33 -24.22 -24.63 13.05
C LEU A 33 -23.07 -23.91 13.74
N LEU A 34 -21.89 -24.32 13.32
CA LEU A 34 -20.61 -24.19 13.97
C LEU A 34 -19.89 -22.93 13.48
N VAL A 35 -19.29 -22.14 14.37
CA VAL A 35 -18.43 -21.01 13.98
C VAL A 35 -17.03 -21.56 13.70
N ILE A 36 -16.68 -21.77 12.43
CA ILE A 36 -15.32 -22.15 12.04
C ILE A 36 -14.44 -20.90 12.13
N VAL A 37 -13.22 -21.07 12.65
CA VAL A 37 -12.18 -20.03 12.58
C VAL A 37 -11.15 -20.54 11.59
N ILE A 38 -11.18 -20.03 10.37
CA ILE A 38 -10.10 -20.27 9.41
C ILE A 38 -8.95 -19.36 9.83
N THR A 39 -7.86 -19.98 10.30
CA THR A 39 -6.60 -19.27 10.43
C THR A 39 -5.76 -19.71 9.25
N ALA A 40 -5.78 -18.96 8.15
CA ALA A 40 -4.81 -19.20 7.10
C ALA A 40 -3.44 -18.87 7.68
N LEU A 41 -2.62 -19.91 7.92
CA LEU A 41 -1.18 -19.71 8.01
C LEU A 41 -0.70 -19.48 6.59
N VAL A 42 -1.00 -18.31 6.05
CA VAL A 42 -0.24 -17.80 4.92
C VAL A 42 1.18 -17.74 5.45
N LEU A 43 2.09 -18.51 4.86
CA LEU A 43 3.51 -18.16 4.89
C LEU A 43 3.62 -16.87 4.08
N VAL A 44 3.04 -15.80 4.61
CA VAL A 44 3.38 -14.46 4.22
C VAL A 44 4.87 -14.43 4.57
N PRO A 45 5.77 -14.06 3.66
CA PRO A 45 7.03 -13.52 4.14
C PRO A 45 6.61 -12.45 5.16
N CYS A 46 6.80 -12.74 6.47
CA CYS A 46 6.40 -11.94 7.63
C CYS A 46 5.99 -10.55 7.16
N ALA A 47 4.68 -10.22 7.15
CA ALA A 47 4.17 -8.96 6.63
C ALA A 47 5.16 -7.88 7.02
N ALA A 48 6.00 -7.46 6.06
CA ALA A 48 7.13 -6.66 6.41
C ALA A 48 6.51 -5.37 6.89
N ASP A 49 6.74 -5.00 8.16
CA ASP A 49 6.39 -3.66 8.64
C ASP A 49 6.78 -2.68 7.54
N ALA A 50 5.86 -1.78 7.20
CA ALA A 50 6.02 -0.85 6.09
C ALA A 50 7.43 -0.23 6.18
N ALA A 51 8.33 -0.68 5.31
CA ALA A 51 9.71 -0.26 5.42
C ALA A 51 9.80 1.21 5.03
N VAL A 52 10.60 1.98 5.76
CA VAL A 52 10.88 3.37 5.40
C VAL A 52 11.33 3.43 3.93
N PRO A 53 10.79 4.35 3.10
CA PRO A 53 11.27 4.51 1.73
C PRO A 53 12.79 4.69 1.69
N VAL A 54 13.42 4.10 0.69
CA VAL A 54 14.88 4.08 0.58
C VAL A 54 15.30 4.95 -0.58
N VAL A 55 16.12 5.98 -0.33
CA VAL A 55 16.86 6.62 -1.42
C VAL A 55 17.94 5.66 -1.89
N GLU A 56 17.81 5.22 -3.13
CA GLU A 56 18.74 4.30 -3.77
C GLU A 56 20.05 5.03 -4.11
N ASN A 57 21.17 4.31 -4.12
CA ASN A 57 22.51 4.89 -4.36
C ASN A 57 22.76 5.36 -5.80
N ASP A 58 21.71 5.43 -6.63
CA ASP A 58 21.78 5.65 -8.08
C ASP A 58 21.23 7.03 -8.51
N TYR A 59 21.27 8.05 -7.65
CA TYR A 59 20.89 9.41 -8.07
C TYR A 59 21.86 9.95 -9.13
N THR A 60 21.36 10.82 -10.01
CA THR A 60 22.20 11.54 -10.98
C THR A 60 22.21 13.02 -10.67
N PHE A 61 23.28 13.69 -11.08
CA PHE A 61 23.46 15.13 -10.99
C PHE A 61 23.87 15.67 -12.36
N ASN A 62 23.37 16.84 -12.71
CA ASN A 62 23.89 17.62 -13.83
C ASN A 62 23.99 19.09 -13.43
N ALA A 63 25.02 19.74 -13.94
CA ALA A 63 25.23 21.17 -13.85
C ALA A 63 25.51 21.71 -15.25
N LEU A 64 24.87 22.82 -15.60
CA LEU A 64 25.26 23.55 -16.80
C LEU A 64 26.63 24.20 -16.58
N SER A 65 27.36 24.45 -17.66
CA SER A 65 28.63 25.16 -17.56
C SER A 65 28.36 26.62 -17.27
N ALA A 66 29.05 27.18 -16.27
CA ALA A 66 28.94 28.58 -15.91
C ALA A 66 29.07 29.53 -17.10
N GLY A 67 28.29 30.60 -17.09
CA GLY A 67 28.25 31.57 -18.18
C GLY A 67 27.63 31.02 -19.47
N SER A 68 26.92 29.89 -19.40
CA SER A 68 26.09 29.34 -20.48
C SER A 68 24.63 29.27 -20.04
N PRO A 69 23.99 30.42 -19.75
CA PRO A 69 22.65 30.46 -19.21
C PRO A 69 21.67 29.74 -20.14
N SER A 70 20.74 29.02 -19.54
CA SER A 70 19.77 28.21 -20.27
C SER A 70 18.38 28.30 -19.64
N ASP A 71 17.37 28.08 -20.47
CA ASP A 71 15.98 27.95 -20.03
C ASP A 71 15.62 26.51 -19.65
N ARG A 72 16.60 25.60 -19.65
CA ARG A 72 16.35 24.18 -19.45
C ARG A 72 17.55 23.41 -18.94
N ILE A 73 17.28 22.39 -18.15
CA ILE A 73 18.25 21.40 -17.72
C ILE A 73 17.79 20.01 -18.11
N THR A 74 18.72 19.21 -18.66
CA THR A 74 18.48 17.79 -18.97
C THR A 74 19.18 16.92 -17.94
N LEU A 75 18.42 16.05 -17.28
CA LEU A 75 18.91 15.10 -16.30
C LEU A 75 18.88 13.67 -16.86
N SER A 76 19.88 12.87 -16.50
CA SER A 76 19.90 11.45 -16.84
C SER A 76 19.12 10.66 -15.81
N LYS A 77 18.35 9.66 -16.23
CA LYS A 77 17.58 8.84 -15.29
C LYS A 77 18.51 7.91 -14.50
N PRO A 78 18.30 7.74 -13.17
CA PRO A 78 18.89 6.69 -12.36
C PRO A 78 18.79 5.30 -12.97
N SER A 79 19.82 4.47 -12.77
CA SER A 79 19.78 3.05 -13.13
C SER A 79 18.96 2.20 -12.15
N GLY A 80 18.72 0.93 -12.53
CA GLY A 80 18.18 -0.08 -11.63
C GLY A 80 16.71 0.07 -11.23
N TRP A 81 16.01 1.09 -11.74
CA TRP A 81 14.63 1.39 -11.39
C TRP A 81 13.65 0.26 -11.72
N GLU A 82 12.62 0.16 -10.89
CA GLU A 82 11.53 -0.80 -11.01
C GLU A 82 10.19 -0.06 -11.12
N ILE A 83 9.15 -0.75 -11.58
CA ILE A 83 7.79 -0.19 -11.58
C ILE A 83 7.38 0.03 -10.12
N GLY A 84 6.83 1.21 -9.83
CA GLY A 84 6.43 1.60 -8.48
C GLY A 84 7.45 2.46 -7.73
N ASP A 85 8.69 2.57 -8.20
CA ASP A 85 9.65 3.52 -7.63
C ASP A 85 9.19 4.96 -7.82
N LEU A 86 9.46 5.82 -6.83
CA LEU A 86 9.31 7.26 -6.96
C LEU A 86 10.56 7.85 -7.60
N PHE A 87 10.33 8.61 -8.67
CA PHE A 87 11.31 9.55 -9.20
C PHE A 87 11.02 10.93 -8.64
N LEU A 88 12.00 11.49 -7.94
CA LEU A 88 11.97 12.84 -7.41
C LEU A 88 13.07 13.65 -8.09
N VAL A 89 12.71 14.74 -8.74
CA VAL A 89 13.64 15.65 -9.40
C VAL A 89 13.65 16.97 -8.65
N PHE A 90 14.86 17.43 -8.35
CA PHE A 90 15.13 18.70 -7.71
C PHE A 90 15.99 19.53 -8.65
N VAL A 91 15.52 20.73 -9.02
CA VAL A 91 16.20 21.64 -9.93
C VAL A 91 16.36 23.02 -9.29
N CYS A 92 17.50 23.64 -9.56
CA CYS A 92 17.87 24.95 -9.04
C CYS A 92 18.18 25.91 -10.19
N SER A 93 17.99 27.19 -9.93
CA SER A 93 18.41 28.29 -10.80
C SER A 93 18.80 29.48 -9.94
N ASP A 94 19.82 30.21 -10.35
CA ASP A 94 20.24 31.48 -9.74
C ASP A 94 19.48 32.70 -10.29
N SER A 95 18.25 32.52 -10.79
CA SER A 95 17.65 33.59 -11.58
C SER A 95 17.17 34.80 -10.81
N ASP A 96 17.62 35.98 -11.26
CA ASP A 96 17.21 37.31 -10.77
C ASP A 96 15.89 37.80 -11.38
N GLU A 97 15.33 37.04 -12.33
CA GLU A 97 14.13 37.44 -13.04
C GLU A 97 12.90 37.52 -12.12
N SER A 98 11.94 38.35 -12.53
CA SER A 98 10.78 38.64 -11.68
C SER A 98 9.72 37.53 -11.60
N SER A 99 9.84 36.53 -12.47
CA SER A 99 8.93 35.40 -12.57
C SER A 99 9.67 34.17 -13.12
N PRO A 100 10.74 33.70 -12.45
CA PRO A 100 11.63 32.69 -13.01
C PRO A 100 11.03 31.28 -12.91
N ASP A 101 9.70 31.14 -12.75
CA ASP A 101 9.00 29.90 -12.43
C ASP A 101 9.40 28.71 -13.31
N TRP A 102 9.56 27.56 -12.66
CA TRP A 102 9.67 26.27 -13.33
C TRP A 102 8.35 25.88 -14.01
N ASN A 103 8.44 25.31 -15.21
CA ASN A 103 7.29 24.96 -16.03
C ASN A 103 6.70 23.60 -15.66
N GLU A 104 5.38 23.47 -15.74
CA GLU A 104 4.74 22.15 -15.68
C GLU A 104 5.27 21.23 -16.78
N LYS A 105 5.37 19.93 -16.48
CA LYS A 105 5.89 18.92 -17.40
C LYS A 105 4.92 17.75 -17.49
N ALA A 106 4.53 17.38 -18.70
CA ALA A 106 3.61 16.27 -18.92
C ALA A 106 4.16 14.95 -18.31
N GLY A 107 3.33 14.25 -17.54
CA GLY A 107 3.69 13.02 -16.85
C GLY A 107 4.47 13.23 -15.53
N TRP A 108 4.64 14.47 -15.10
CA TRP A 108 5.25 14.83 -13.82
C TRP A 108 4.32 15.77 -13.04
N THR A 109 4.33 15.65 -11.72
CA THR A 109 3.70 16.61 -10.82
C THR A 109 4.76 17.61 -10.37
N LEU A 110 4.49 18.91 -10.51
CA LEU A 110 5.31 19.99 -9.95
C LEU A 110 4.81 20.29 -8.53
N GLU A 111 5.55 19.80 -7.53
CA GLU A 111 5.18 19.91 -6.11
C GLU A 111 5.60 21.25 -5.52
N ILE A 112 6.84 21.66 -5.80
CA ILE A 112 7.41 22.90 -5.29
C ILE A 112 7.93 23.70 -6.46
N ASN A 113 7.54 24.98 -6.51
CA ASN A 113 8.06 25.98 -7.42
C ASN A 113 8.19 27.27 -6.61
N LYS A 114 9.39 27.53 -6.07
CA LYS A 114 9.63 28.52 -5.02
C LYS A 114 10.98 29.18 -5.18
N GLY A 115 10.99 30.49 -5.01
CA GLY A 115 12.10 31.39 -5.32
C GLY A 115 11.47 32.72 -5.72
N THR A 116 12.21 33.84 -5.65
CA THR A 116 11.59 35.16 -5.87
C THR A 116 12.61 36.22 -6.32
N ASN A 117 12.09 37.37 -6.78
CA ASN A 117 12.83 38.63 -6.93
C ASN A 117 13.67 38.98 -5.69
N GLY A 118 14.99 39.06 -5.86
CA GLY A 118 15.93 39.63 -4.90
C GLY A 118 17.01 38.68 -4.35
N PRO A 119 16.70 37.41 -4.02
CA PRO A 119 17.70 36.40 -3.63
C PRO A 119 18.26 35.57 -4.80
N ASN A 120 17.98 35.91 -6.05
CA ASN A 120 18.39 35.20 -7.28
C ASN A 120 18.56 33.67 -7.09
N ALA A 121 17.57 33.01 -6.50
CA ALA A 121 17.60 31.58 -6.25
C ALA A 121 16.19 31.02 -6.35
N LEU A 122 16.07 29.94 -7.10
CA LEU A 122 14.82 29.25 -7.39
C LEU A 122 14.99 27.74 -7.21
N LEU A 123 13.95 27.12 -6.68
CA LEU A 123 13.82 25.72 -6.39
C LEU A 123 12.56 25.15 -7.06
N GLY A 124 12.76 24.11 -7.87
CA GLY A 124 11.71 23.27 -8.45
C GLY A 124 11.81 21.84 -7.94
N ILE A 125 10.71 21.25 -7.44
CA ILE A 125 10.63 19.83 -7.11
C ILE A 125 9.50 19.19 -7.92
N TYR A 126 9.88 18.22 -8.74
CA TYR A 126 8.98 17.41 -9.54
C TYR A 126 8.97 15.98 -9.04
N TRP A 127 7.86 15.29 -9.19
CA TRP A 127 7.81 13.86 -8.94
C TRP A 127 6.93 13.10 -9.92
N ARG A 128 7.21 11.80 -10.04
CA ARG A 128 6.32 10.82 -10.68
C ARG A 128 6.62 9.41 -10.17
N ILE A 129 5.66 8.51 -10.32
CA ILE A 129 5.88 7.07 -10.12
C ILE A 129 6.37 6.43 -11.42
N ALA A 130 7.37 5.57 -11.32
CA ALA A 130 7.86 4.74 -12.41
C ALA A 130 6.76 3.75 -12.84
N THR A 131 6.35 3.81 -14.10
CA THR A 131 5.22 3.00 -14.61
C THR A 131 5.64 1.87 -15.56
N GLY A 132 6.92 1.83 -15.95
CA GLY A 132 7.39 0.94 -17.02
C GLY A 132 6.98 1.38 -18.43
N SER A 133 6.25 2.48 -18.57
CA SER A 133 5.81 3.00 -19.87
C SER A 133 6.97 3.59 -20.66
N ALA A 134 7.26 3.03 -21.84
CA ALA A 134 8.30 3.56 -22.74
C ALA A 134 8.08 5.03 -23.14
N THR A 135 6.83 5.53 -23.06
CA THR A 135 6.50 6.94 -23.34
C THR A 135 7.09 7.90 -22.31
N TYR A 136 7.14 7.48 -21.04
CA TYR A 136 7.62 8.32 -19.93
C TYR A 136 9.02 7.92 -19.48
N GLU A 137 9.43 6.68 -19.74
CA GLU A 137 10.66 6.10 -19.17
C GLU A 137 11.91 6.24 -20.06
N GLY A 138 12.05 7.37 -20.74
CA GLY A 138 13.28 7.73 -21.47
C GLY A 138 14.53 7.73 -20.58
N SER A 139 15.71 7.68 -21.20
CA SER A 139 17.01 7.71 -20.50
C SER A 139 17.35 9.08 -19.91
N THR A 140 16.67 10.13 -20.36
CA THR A 140 16.86 11.52 -19.93
C THR A 140 15.53 12.26 -19.91
N GLU A 141 15.43 13.28 -19.07
CA GLU A 141 14.30 14.20 -19.03
C GLU A 141 14.80 15.64 -19.01
N THR A 142 14.07 16.52 -19.71
CA THR A 142 14.35 17.95 -19.73
C THR A 142 13.27 18.70 -18.94
N PHE A 143 13.71 19.59 -18.07
CA PHE A 143 12.89 20.50 -17.26
C PHE A 143 13.16 21.92 -17.72
N TYR A 144 12.10 22.74 -17.78
CA TYR A 144 12.16 24.07 -18.37
C TYR A 144 11.82 25.14 -17.32
N GLN A 145 12.49 26.27 -17.42
CA GLN A 145 12.25 27.47 -16.66
C GLN A 145 11.70 28.56 -17.59
N ASN A 146 11.06 29.59 -17.03
CA ASN A 146 10.60 30.78 -17.78
C ASN A 146 11.65 31.89 -17.92
N ALA A 147 12.85 31.66 -17.39
CA ALA A 147 14.02 32.54 -17.47
C ALA A 147 15.22 31.76 -18.03
N THR A 148 16.26 32.47 -18.46
CA THR A 148 17.54 31.84 -18.83
C THR A 148 18.58 32.12 -17.77
N ASP A 149 19.10 31.08 -17.14
CA ASP A 149 20.12 31.24 -16.10
C ASP A 149 21.02 30.01 -15.92
N ASP A 150 21.90 30.05 -14.93
CA ASP A 150 22.70 28.91 -14.55
C ASP A 150 21.81 27.90 -13.78
N LEU A 151 21.84 26.64 -14.24
CA LEU A 151 20.94 25.59 -13.76
C LEU A 151 21.72 24.37 -13.29
N ILE A 152 21.26 23.81 -12.18
CA ILE A 152 21.70 22.50 -11.67
C ILE A 152 20.49 21.64 -11.31
N GLY A 153 20.70 20.34 -11.18
CA GLY A 153 19.63 19.48 -10.71
C GLY A 153 20.04 18.04 -10.44
N TRP A 154 19.19 17.39 -9.67
CA TRP A 154 19.30 15.99 -9.28
C TRP A 154 18.07 15.21 -9.72
N TRP A 155 18.31 13.97 -10.12
CA TRP A 155 17.25 12.97 -10.28
C TRP A 155 17.49 11.87 -9.26
N ILE A 156 16.60 11.79 -8.27
CA ILE A 156 16.64 10.87 -7.14
C ILE A 156 15.65 9.73 -7.38
N ARG A 157 16.10 8.49 -7.12
CA ARG A 157 15.25 7.30 -7.13
C ARG A 157 14.96 6.87 -5.70
N ILE A 158 13.69 6.64 -5.38
CA ILE A 158 13.23 6.24 -4.05
C ILE A 158 12.35 5.00 -4.19
N SER A 159 12.73 3.90 -3.57
CA SER A 159 11.95 2.66 -3.54
C SER A 159 11.10 2.55 -2.27
N GLY A 160 10.19 1.59 -2.23
CA GLY A 160 9.35 1.31 -1.05
C GLY A 160 8.33 2.40 -0.73
N VAL A 161 7.82 3.09 -1.76
CA VAL A 161 6.85 4.20 -1.61
C VAL A 161 5.40 3.76 -1.78
N ASP A 162 4.46 4.55 -1.27
CA ASP A 162 3.05 4.47 -1.68
C ASP A 162 2.88 5.08 -3.07
N THR A 163 2.49 4.27 -4.04
CA THR A 163 2.34 4.70 -5.43
C THR A 163 1.08 5.53 -5.69
N SER A 164 0.14 5.54 -4.75
CA SER A 164 -1.11 6.31 -4.84
C SER A 164 -1.00 7.69 -4.19
N ASP A 165 -0.16 7.82 -3.16
CA ASP A 165 0.04 9.04 -2.37
C ASP A 165 1.51 9.19 -1.90
N PRO A 166 2.48 9.32 -2.83
CA PRO A 166 3.90 9.24 -2.49
C PRO A 166 4.42 10.44 -1.70
N ILE A 167 3.85 11.64 -1.90
CA ILE A 167 4.24 12.86 -1.19
C ILE A 167 3.29 13.09 -0.02
N HIS A 168 3.74 12.74 1.19
CA HIS A 168 2.91 12.85 2.39
C HIS A 168 2.64 14.30 2.79
N ASN A 169 3.69 15.13 2.78
CA ASN A 169 3.63 16.52 3.21
C ASN A 169 4.88 17.28 2.76
N THR A 170 4.77 18.60 2.67
CA THR A 170 5.85 19.53 2.36
C THR A 170 5.89 20.65 3.40
N SER A 171 7.08 21.23 3.63
CA SER A 171 7.22 22.36 4.55
C SER A 171 6.33 23.52 4.10
N GLY A 172 5.45 24.01 4.98
CA GLY A 172 4.62 25.17 4.70
C GLY A 172 5.43 26.47 4.71
N SER A 173 5.16 27.35 3.74
CA SER A 173 5.59 28.76 3.65
C SER A 173 5.70 29.48 5.02
N PRO A 174 6.63 30.43 5.20
CA PRO A 174 7.46 31.06 4.17
C PRO A 174 8.71 30.24 3.88
N TRP A 175 8.88 29.94 2.60
CA TRP A 175 10.11 29.55 1.96
C TRP A 175 11.06 30.74 2.17
N GLU A 176 11.90 30.68 3.19
CA GLU A 176 12.50 31.89 3.75
C GLU A 176 13.60 32.42 2.85
N ARG A 177 13.44 33.69 2.49
CA ARG A 177 14.51 34.53 1.98
C ARG A 177 15.46 34.78 3.14
N SER A 178 16.67 34.26 3.08
CA SER A 178 17.71 34.75 3.97
C SER A 178 18.94 35.05 3.16
N ALA A 179 19.32 36.32 3.08
CA ALA A 179 20.68 36.72 2.72
C ALA A 179 21.53 36.64 3.99
N THR A 180 21.52 35.48 4.64
CA THR A 180 22.34 35.18 5.81
C THR A 180 22.96 33.83 5.58
N GLY A 181 24.17 33.62 6.10
CA GLY A 181 24.80 32.29 6.06
C GLY A 181 23.94 31.18 6.63
N ASP A 182 23.10 31.51 7.60
CA ASP A 182 22.28 30.55 8.29
C ASP A 182 20.91 30.32 7.63
N HIS A 183 20.62 29.09 7.19
CA HIS A 183 19.35 28.70 6.57
C HIS A 183 18.61 27.65 7.41
N ASP A 184 17.59 28.11 8.14
CA ASP A 184 16.67 27.26 8.87
C ASP A 184 15.58 26.69 7.94
N ILE A 185 15.80 25.47 7.44
CA ILE A 185 14.80 24.73 6.67
C ILE A 185 13.80 24.10 7.64
N VAL A 186 12.74 24.84 7.93
CA VAL A 186 11.69 24.48 8.89
C VAL A 186 11.02 23.15 8.50
N GLY A 187 10.96 22.22 9.46
CA GLY A 187 10.28 20.95 9.28
C GLY A 187 8.77 21.02 9.37
N HIS A 188 8.10 19.94 8.99
CA HIS A 188 6.64 19.78 9.09
C HIS A 188 6.28 18.58 9.95
N THR A 189 4.99 18.41 10.24
CA THR A 189 4.48 17.24 10.97
C THR A 189 3.97 16.19 9.99
N THR A 190 4.42 14.95 10.15
CA THR A 190 3.92 13.79 9.44
C THR A 190 2.84 13.10 10.28
N THR A 191 1.91 12.41 9.62
CA THR A 191 0.79 11.67 10.26
C THR A 191 0.84 10.19 9.89
N LYS A 192 2.00 9.73 9.41
CA LYS A 192 2.31 8.36 9.03
C LYS A 192 3.64 8.00 9.70
N ASP A 193 3.72 6.78 10.22
CA ASP A 193 4.98 6.19 10.68
C ASP A 193 5.84 5.82 9.46
N ASP A 194 7.11 5.51 9.70
CA ASP A 194 8.07 5.04 8.70
C ASP A 194 8.20 5.90 7.44
N VAL A 195 8.13 7.22 7.59
CA VAL A 195 8.30 8.16 6.47
C VAL A 195 9.77 8.50 6.23
N LEU A 196 10.13 8.75 4.97
CA LEU A 196 11.42 9.32 4.60
C LEU A 196 11.27 10.83 4.46
N ALA A 197 11.94 11.62 5.30
CA ALA A 197 12.02 13.07 5.16
C ALA A 197 13.25 13.46 4.34
N LEU A 198 13.09 14.46 3.49
CA LEU A 198 14.12 15.05 2.63
C LEU A 198 14.12 16.55 2.83
N TRP A 199 15.30 17.17 2.80
CA TRP A 199 15.43 18.62 2.67
C TRP A 199 16.16 18.95 1.37
N PHE A 200 15.88 20.12 0.81
CA PHE A 200 16.45 20.65 -0.42
C PHE A 200 16.82 22.10 -0.22
N LEU A 201 17.90 22.55 -0.84
CA LEU A 201 18.40 23.91 -0.80
C LEU A 201 18.99 24.28 -2.16
N SER A 202 18.50 25.38 -2.73
CA SER A 202 19.04 26.10 -3.87
C SER A 202 19.66 27.40 -3.35
N PHE A 203 20.82 27.79 -3.88
CA PHE A 203 21.64 28.88 -3.36
C PHE A 203 22.23 29.69 -4.52
N ASP A 204 22.04 31.01 -4.49
CA ASP A 204 22.69 31.96 -5.40
C ASP A 204 24.20 32.02 -5.10
N GLY A 205 25.01 31.58 -6.04
CA GLY A 205 26.46 31.48 -5.90
C GLY A 205 26.99 30.07 -5.61
N ASP A 206 28.32 29.94 -5.68
CA ASP A 206 29.11 28.75 -5.35
C ASP A 206 29.37 28.62 -3.84
N ASP A 207 28.30 28.74 -3.04
CA ASP A 207 28.41 28.95 -1.59
C ASP A 207 28.18 27.66 -0.77
N LEU A 208 27.75 26.57 -1.43
CA LEU A 208 27.61 25.23 -0.83
C LEU A 208 28.85 24.34 -0.94
N ALA A 209 29.99 24.90 -1.34
CA ALA A 209 31.26 24.18 -1.39
C ALA A 209 31.51 23.45 -0.05
N VAL A 210 31.76 22.13 -0.16
CA VAL A 210 31.72 21.14 0.93
C VAL A 210 32.60 21.50 2.15
N ASP A 211 33.62 22.35 1.95
CA ASP A 211 34.57 22.73 2.99
C ASP A 211 34.06 23.82 3.96
N GLY A 212 32.91 24.45 3.69
CA GLY A 212 32.40 25.60 4.45
C GLY A 212 31.05 25.42 5.14
N CYS A 213 30.25 24.41 4.76
CA CYS A 213 28.88 24.28 5.24
C CYS A 213 28.79 23.44 6.53
N VAL A 214 28.06 23.96 7.52
CA VAL A 214 27.73 23.21 8.75
C VAL A 214 26.25 22.86 8.73
N ILE A 215 25.95 21.57 8.75
CA ILE A 215 24.57 21.08 8.82
C ILE A 215 24.28 20.68 10.27
N THR A 216 23.29 21.35 10.87
CA THR A 216 22.83 21.03 12.22
C THR A 216 21.35 20.62 12.22
N GLY A 217 20.96 19.84 13.23
CA GLY A 217 19.65 19.21 13.32
C GLY A 217 19.77 17.71 13.56
N SER A 218 18.89 17.15 14.40
CA SER A 218 19.03 15.75 14.83
C SER A 218 18.47 14.76 13.80
N GLY A 219 19.29 13.75 13.46
CA GLY A 219 18.87 12.60 12.65
C GLY A 219 18.94 12.79 11.14
N TRP A 220 19.40 13.94 10.65
CA TRP A 220 19.69 14.15 9.23
C TRP A 220 21.00 13.47 8.84
N THR A 221 20.98 12.78 7.71
CA THR A 221 22.08 11.99 7.14
C THR A 221 22.19 12.28 5.66
N ASP A 222 23.38 12.01 5.11
CA ASP A 222 23.75 12.20 3.70
C ASP A 222 23.57 13.64 3.24
N PHE A 223 24.68 14.40 3.27
CA PHE A 223 24.75 15.69 2.60
C PHE A 223 25.31 15.48 1.20
N ILE A 224 24.49 15.76 0.20
CA ILE A 224 24.88 15.72 -1.19
C ILE A 224 24.73 17.13 -1.72
N SER A 225 25.84 17.74 -2.11
CA SER A 225 25.88 19.05 -2.76
C SER A 225 26.41 18.95 -4.18
N GLY A 226 26.21 20.03 -4.93
CA GLY A 226 26.71 20.21 -6.27
C GLY A 226 26.60 21.68 -6.66
N GLU A 227 27.51 22.11 -7.50
CA GLU A 227 27.69 23.49 -7.94
C GLU A 227 27.94 23.52 -9.45
N THR A 228 27.66 24.65 -10.10
CA THR A 228 28.15 24.87 -11.46
C THR A 228 29.67 24.95 -11.45
N PRO A 229 30.36 24.28 -12.39
CA PRO A 229 31.82 24.25 -12.40
C PRO A 229 32.37 25.60 -12.88
N SER A 230 32.65 26.52 -11.96
CA SER A 230 33.31 27.79 -12.26
C SER A 230 34.05 28.36 -11.04
N GLY A 231 34.92 29.33 -11.29
CA GLY A 231 35.69 30.02 -10.25
C GLY A 231 35.19 31.45 -9.99
N ASP A 232 34.01 31.80 -10.52
CA ASP A 232 33.43 33.14 -10.44
C ASP A 232 32.14 33.12 -9.60
N SER A 233 31.79 34.23 -8.96
CA SER A 233 30.74 34.33 -7.94
C SER A 233 29.32 34.54 -8.50
N THR A 234 29.02 34.04 -9.70
CA THR A 234 27.71 34.20 -10.38
C THR A 234 27.18 32.83 -10.82
N ASP A 235 27.29 31.88 -9.91
CA ASP A 235 27.04 30.47 -10.16
C ASP A 235 25.80 30.03 -9.38
N ILE A 236 25.33 28.80 -9.57
CA ILE A 236 24.27 28.22 -8.74
C ILE A 236 24.84 27.03 -7.99
N SER A 237 24.50 26.92 -6.71
CA SER A 237 24.79 25.73 -5.93
C SER A 237 23.53 25.20 -5.26
N GLY A 238 23.58 23.93 -4.88
CA GLY A 238 22.45 23.29 -4.26
C GLY A 238 22.84 22.03 -3.51
N GLY A 239 21.93 21.58 -2.68
CA GLY A 239 22.13 20.38 -1.92
C GLY A 239 20.84 19.82 -1.35
N TRP A 240 20.95 18.58 -0.91
CA TRP A 240 19.87 17.87 -0.26
C TRP A 240 20.40 16.86 0.74
N GLY A 241 19.51 16.41 1.61
CA GLY A 241 19.79 15.32 2.52
C GLY A 241 18.52 14.69 3.07
N ARG A 242 18.67 13.65 3.87
CA ARG A 242 17.55 12.79 4.24
C ARG A 242 17.53 12.41 5.72
N LYS A 243 16.37 11.96 6.20
CA LYS A 243 16.17 11.44 7.54
C LYS A 243 15.05 10.41 7.53
N ASN A 244 15.28 9.27 8.17
CA ASN A 244 14.25 8.27 8.38
C ASN A 244 13.45 8.61 9.65
N MET A 245 12.14 8.58 9.55
CA MET A 245 11.22 8.86 10.66
C MET A 245 10.45 7.59 11.01
N ALA A 246 10.91 6.88 12.04
CA ALA A 246 10.27 5.64 12.52
C ALA A 246 8.88 5.85 13.15
N SER A 247 8.50 7.10 13.44
CA SER A 247 7.18 7.41 13.97
C SER A 247 6.71 8.76 13.43
N GLN A 248 5.39 8.89 13.27
CA GLN A 248 4.75 10.12 12.89
C GLN A 248 5.08 11.25 13.87
N GLY A 249 5.19 12.47 13.36
CA GLY A 249 5.53 13.63 14.17
C GLY A 249 6.34 14.67 13.41
N PRO A 250 6.96 15.62 14.12
CA PRO A 250 7.76 16.65 13.48
C PRO A 250 9.05 16.08 12.87
N THR A 251 9.33 16.37 11.60
CA THR A 251 10.60 16.03 10.94
C THR A 251 11.79 16.75 11.60
N GLY A 252 11.52 17.93 12.18
CA GLY A 252 12.50 18.81 12.80
C GLY A 252 13.10 19.77 11.78
N THR A 253 13.56 20.93 12.25
CA THR A 253 14.32 21.87 11.42
C THR A 253 15.69 21.29 11.12
N VAL A 254 16.13 21.41 9.87
CA VAL A 254 17.55 21.30 9.51
C VAL A 254 18.06 22.71 9.27
N ASN A 255 19.25 22.97 9.76
CA ASN A 255 19.92 24.24 9.67
C ASN A 255 21.15 24.01 8.80
N VAL A 256 21.26 24.80 7.73
CA VAL A 256 22.36 24.74 6.77
C VAL A 256 23.07 26.07 6.83
N ASP A 257 24.21 26.11 7.52
CA ASP A 257 25.02 27.32 7.70
C ASP A 257 26.12 27.34 6.63
N SER A 258 25.98 28.22 5.65
CA SER A 258 27.05 28.59 4.72
C SER A 258 27.82 29.78 5.31
N ASN A 259 29.13 29.88 5.08
CA ASN A 259 29.89 31.07 5.52
C ASN A 259 29.60 32.32 4.65
N HIS A 260 28.58 32.26 3.79
CA HIS A 260 28.29 33.20 2.73
C HIS A 260 26.88 33.74 2.86
N SER A 261 26.67 34.98 2.49
CA SER A 261 25.42 35.69 2.76
C SER A 261 24.72 35.97 1.44
N ASP A 262 24.10 34.95 0.86
CA ASP A 262 23.38 35.08 -0.40
C ASP A 262 21.97 34.52 -0.34
N GLY A 263 21.22 34.72 -1.42
CA GLY A 263 19.87 34.27 -1.52
C GLY A 263 19.73 32.76 -1.67
N ALA A 264 18.70 32.23 -1.04
CA ALA A 264 18.42 30.81 -1.02
C ALA A 264 16.94 30.50 -1.16
N ALA A 265 16.65 29.31 -1.69
CA ALA A 265 15.32 28.71 -1.70
C ALA A 265 15.41 27.27 -1.22
N PHE A 266 14.68 26.91 -0.17
CA PHE A 266 14.79 25.60 0.46
C PHE A 266 13.45 25.04 0.88
N ALA A 267 13.38 23.72 1.02
CA ALA A 267 12.16 22.96 1.30
C ALA A 267 12.44 21.71 2.13
N GLN A 268 11.42 21.21 2.83
CA GLN A 268 11.34 19.80 3.20
C GLN A 268 10.19 19.09 2.50
N VAL A 269 10.37 17.81 2.21
CA VAL A 269 9.38 16.90 1.65
C VAL A 269 9.42 15.61 2.47
N SER A 270 8.27 15.01 2.78
CA SER A 270 8.21 13.66 3.36
C SER A 270 7.54 12.68 2.39
N ILE A 271 8.15 11.50 2.25
CA ILE A 271 7.72 10.43 1.37
C ILE A 271 6.96 9.37 2.17
N THR A 272 5.78 9.00 1.67
CA THR A 272 4.92 7.97 2.26
C THR A 272 5.54 6.57 2.02
N PRO A 273 5.70 5.71 3.06
CA PRO A 273 6.05 4.31 2.86
C PRO A 273 4.96 3.55 2.11
N SER A 274 5.36 2.54 1.34
CA SER A 274 4.41 1.60 0.75
C SER A 274 3.53 1.02 1.86
N ALA A 275 2.22 0.90 1.61
CA ALA A 275 1.36 0.15 2.50
C ALA A 275 1.95 -1.28 2.58
N GLY A 276 2.40 -1.69 3.77
CA GLY A 276 2.95 -3.02 3.98
C GLY A 276 2.03 -4.08 3.37
N ALA A 277 2.59 -5.21 2.93
CA ALA A 277 1.81 -6.27 2.33
C ALA A 277 0.68 -6.70 3.28
N THR A 278 -0.56 -6.54 2.84
CA THR A 278 -1.73 -6.99 3.59
C THR A 278 -2.45 -8.05 2.79
N THR A 279 -2.40 -9.29 3.27
CA THR A 279 -3.33 -10.32 2.83
C THR A 279 -4.60 -10.18 3.67
N THR A 280 -5.67 -9.67 3.09
CA THR A 280 -6.96 -9.66 3.78
C THR A 280 -7.67 -10.99 3.53
N ILE A 281 -8.02 -11.68 4.62
CA ILE A 281 -8.93 -12.82 4.58
C ILE A 281 -10.31 -12.24 4.90
N GLY A 282 -11.13 -12.06 3.86
CA GLY A 282 -12.53 -11.68 4.04
C GLY A 282 -13.31 -12.83 4.70
N ASP A 283 -14.36 -12.51 5.45
CA ASP A 283 -15.21 -13.53 6.08
C ASP A 283 -15.86 -14.45 5.04
N GLY A 284 -16.11 -13.94 3.82
CA GLY A 284 -16.94 -14.64 2.86
C GLY A 284 -18.33 -14.78 3.46
N THR A 285 -19.40 -14.44 2.74
CA THR A 285 -20.73 -14.61 3.35
C THR A 285 -20.93 -16.08 3.71
N SER A 286 -21.14 -16.38 5.00
CA SER A 286 -21.17 -17.77 5.48
C SER A 286 -22.19 -18.59 4.66
N PRO A 287 -21.84 -19.81 4.22
CA PRO A 287 -22.77 -20.69 3.54
C PRO A 287 -24.09 -20.83 4.32
N ALA A 288 -25.20 -20.99 3.59
CA ALA A 288 -26.49 -21.16 4.25
C ALA A 288 -26.48 -22.42 5.13
N SER A 289 -27.10 -22.33 6.31
CA SER A 289 -27.28 -23.49 7.18
C SER A 289 -28.02 -24.60 6.44
N LYS A 290 -27.46 -25.81 6.42
CA LYS A 290 -28.08 -27.00 5.81
C LYS A 290 -27.94 -28.24 6.67
N ASP A 291 -28.97 -29.07 6.64
CA ASP A 291 -28.88 -30.44 7.13
C ASP A 291 -28.06 -31.25 6.12
N VAL A 292 -27.09 -32.02 6.60
CA VAL A 292 -26.25 -32.89 5.77
C VAL A 292 -26.55 -34.36 6.08
N GLU A 293 -26.60 -35.19 5.05
CA GLU A 293 -26.79 -36.63 5.21
C GLU A 293 -25.44 -37.35 5.34
N ALA A 294 -25.41 -38.50 6.01
CA ALA A 294 -24.21 -39.33 6.03
C ALA A 294 -23.81 -39.72 4.60
N SER A 295 -22.50 -39.72 4.30
CA SER A 295 -21.94 -39.91 2.95
C SER A 295 -22.17 -38.75 1.97
N SER A 296 -22.76 -37.62 2.36
CA SER A 296 -22.81 -36.45 1.46
C SER A 296 -21.42 -35.86 1.26
N THR A 297 -21.15 -35.35 0.06
CA THR A 297 -19.85 -34.79 -0.32
C THR A 297 -19.95 -33.31 -0.61
N ASN A 298 -18.84 -32.59 -0.46
CA ASN A 298 -18.66 -31.18 -0.81
C ASN A 298 -19.70 -30.26 -0.15
N ASN A 299 -20.03 -30.52 1.12
CA ASN A 299 -20.96 -29.65 1.83
C ASN A 299 -20.24 -28.37 2.21
N ALA A 300 -20.60 -27.25 1.59
CA ALA A 300 -20.10 -25.93 1.97
C ALA A 300 -20.33 -25.67 3.46
N VAL A 301 -19.27 -25.28 4.16
CA VAL A 301 -19.30 -24.99 5.61
C VAL A 301 -18.71 -23.63 5.95
N ASP A 302 -17.86 -23.08 5.09
CA ASP A 302 -17.30 -21.74 5.26
C ASP A 302 -16.89 -21.16 3.91
N THR A 303 -16.73 -19.85 3.84
CA THR A 303 -16.14 -19.15 2.69
C THR A 303 -15.05 -18.20 3.16
N PHE A 304 -14.20 -17.74 2.25
CA PHE A 304 -13.26 -16.67 2.51
C PHE A 304 -12.84 -16.01 1.21
N THR A 305 -12.34 -14.78 1.29
CA THR A 305 -11.79 -14.06 0.13
C THR A 305 -10.31 -13.82 0.36
N LEU A 306 -9.48 -14.07 -0.65
CA LEU A 306 -8.06 -13.68 -0.64
C LEU A 306 -7.84 -12.52 -1.61
N VAL A 307 -7.08 -11.53 -1.16
CA VAL A 307 -6.58 -10.40 -1.95
C VAL A 307 -5.27 -9.93 -1.34
N THR A 308 -4.34 -9.47 -2.18
CA THR A 308 -3.11 -8.80 -1.75
C THR A 308 -2.97 -7.45 -2.45
N ASN A 309 -2.47 -6.44 -1.77
CA ASN A 309 -2.27 -5.09 -2.33
C ASN A 309 -0.86 -4.90 -2.92
N THR A 310 -0.08 -5.96 -3.02
CA THR A 310 1.30 -5.96 -3.51
C THR A 310 1.44 -6.83 -4.77
N GLU A 311 2.68 -7.12 -5.15
CA GLU A 311 3.00 -8.12 -6.17
C GLU A 311 2.29 -9.46 -5.89
N PRO A 312 1.96 -10.24 -6.93
CA PRO A 312 1.28 -11.51 -6.77
C PRO A 312 1.99 -12.46 -5.80
N GLU A 313 1.24 -13.02 -4.86
CA GLU A 313 1.72 -13.94 -3.84
C GLU A 313 1.19 -15.36 -4.09
N THR A 314 1.77 -16.36 -3.42
CA THR A 314 1.28 -17.74 -3.46
C THR A 314 1.01 -18.27 -2.06
N VAL A 315 -0.24 -18.64 -1.78
CA VAL A 315 -0.59 -19.39 -0.56
C VAL A 315 -0.27 -20.86 -0.78
N THR A 316 0.60 -21.40 0.09
CA THR A 316 1.06 -22.80 0.02
C THR A 316 0.35 -23.73 1.00
N ALA A 317 -0.29 -23.16 2.04
CA ALA A 317 -1.02 -23.93 3.04
C ALA A 317 -2.15 -23.12 3.67
N LEU A 318 -3.20 -23.81 4.09
CA LEU A 318 -4.31 -23.28 4.88
C LEU A 318 -4.55 -24.19 6.08
N THR A 319 -4.90 -23.62 7.23
CA THR A 319 -5.33 -24.40 8.40
C THR A 319 -6.82 -24.16 8.61
N VAL A 320 -7.59 -25.24 8.56
CA VAL A 320 -9.02 -25.24 8.89
C VAL A 320 -9.17 -25.79 10.30
N SER A 321 -9.73 -24.98 11.20
CA SER A 321 -9.96 -25.38 12.60
C SER A 321 -11.44 -25.66 12.85
N PHE A 322 -11.74 -26.91 13.21
CA PHE A 322 -13.06 -27.36 13.58
C PHE A 322 -13.34 -27.03 15.04
N THR A 323 -14.32 -26.16 15.29
CA THR A 323 -14.68 -25.74 16.66
C THR A 323 -15.73 -26.64 17.31
N GLY A 324 -16.21 -27.67 16.59
CA GLY A 324 -17.27 -28.57 17.04
C GLY A 324 -16.74 -29.83 17.71
N THR A 325 -17.64 -30.72 18.12
CA THR A 325 -17.27 -31.97 18.82
C THR A 325 -17.28 -33.20 17.91
N ALA A 326 -17.88 -33.09 16.72
CA ALA A 326 -18.13 -34.20 15.81
C ALA A 326 -17.08 -34.33 14.69
N VAL A 327 -15.79 -34.10 14.99
CA VAL A 327 -14.73 -34.17 13.97
C VAL A 327 -14.69 -35.54 13.26
N SER A 328 -15.02 -36.62 13.99
CA SER A 328 -15.09 -37.98 13.44
C SER A 328 -16.15 -38.17 12.35
N ASP A 329 -17.11 -37.23 12.24
CA ASP A 329 -18.15 -37.27 11.21
C ASP A 329 -17.67 -36.69 9.87
N VAL A 330 -16.51 -36.04 9.84
CA VAL A 330 -15.84 -35.64 8.59
C VAL A 330 -14.99 -36.80 8.09
N ALA A 331 -15.18 -37.15 6.82
CA ALA A 331 -14.45 -38.25 6.19
C ALA A 331 -12.93 -37.98 6.12
N THR A 332 -12.14 -39.05 5.99
CA THR A 332 -10.72 -38.92 5.65
C THR A 332 -10.58 -38.20 4.31
N SER A 333 -9.68 -37.22 4.26
CA SER A 333 -9.52 -36.26 3.15
C SER A 333 -10.80 -35.45 2.84
N GLY A 334 -11.70 -35.36 3.83
CA GLY A 334 -12.99 -34.71 3.67
C GLY A 334 -12.96 -33.19 3.78
N VAL A 335 -11.89 -32.59 4.31
CA VAL A 335 -11.73 -31.13 4.31
C VAL A 335 -11.16 -30.71 2.98
N LYS A 336 -11.87 -29.88 2.23
CA LYS A 336 -11.44 -29.41 0.90
C LYS A 336 -11.55 -27.90 0.78
N ILE A 337 -10.63 -27.33 0.01
CA ILE A 337 -10.63 -25.92 -0.37
C ILE A 337 -10.95 -25.84 -1.86
N TRP A 338 -11.93 -25.03 -2.21
CA TRP A 338 -12.35 -24.78 -3.60
C TRP A 338 -12.20 -23.32 -3.95
N ASP A 339 -11.91 -23.07 -5.22
CA ASP A 339 -12.03 -21.75 -5.85
C ASP A 339 -13.45 -21.61 -6.41
N ASP A 340 -14.17 -20.68 -5.81
CA ASP A 340 -15.59 -20.36 -6.06
C ASP A 340 -15.71 -19.13 -6.98
N SER A 341 -14.59 -18.61 -7.52
CA SER A 341 -14.62 -17.43 -8.39
C SER A 341 -15.22 -17.72 -9.78
N THR A 342 -15.27 -18.99 -10.18
CA THR A 342 -15.84 -19.45 -11.46
C THR A 342 -17.16 -20.21 -11.29
N GLY A 343 -17.61 -20.41 -10.05
CA GLY A 343 -18.87 -21.05 -9.69
C GLY A 343 -20.09 -20.27 -10.18
N GLY A 344 -21.21 -20.97 -10.32
CA GLY A 344 -22.49 -20.37 -10.69
C GLY A 344 -23.26 -19.79 -9.50
N THR A 345 -23.08 -20.34 -8.29
CA THR A 345 -23.78 -19.91 -7.08
C THR A 345 -22.79 -19.57 -5.96
N PRO A 346 -22.57 -18.27 -5.65
CA PRO A 346 -21.63 -17.88 -4.62
C PRO A 346 -21.91 -18.54 -3.26
N ASN A 347 -20.86 -18.99 -2.58
CA ASN A 347 -20.88 -19.63 -1.26
C ASN A 347 -21.58 -21.00 -1.21
N GLU A 348 -21.83 -21.62 -2.34
CA GLU A 348 -22.35 -22.98 -2.43
C GLU A 348 -21.45 -23.78 -3.36
N TRP A 349 -21.20 -25.04 -3.01
CA TRP A 349 -20.41 -25.88 -3.90
C TRP A 349 -21.21 -26.17 -5.18
N ASP A 350 -20.59 -25.95 -6.32
CA ASP A 350 -21.11 -26.38 -7.60
C ASP A 350 -20.04 -26.93 -8.56
N ALA A 351 -20.48 -27.43 -9.72
CA ALA A 351 -19.60 -28.12 -10.66
C ALA A 351 -18.62 -27.18 -11.39
N GLY A 352 -18.81 -25.86 -11.29
CA GLY A 352 -17.90 -24.85 -11.80
C GLY A 352 -16.71 -24.59 -10.86
N ASP A 353 -16.78 -25.06 -9.62
CA ASP A 353 -15.72 -24.86 -8.63
C ASP A 353 -14.52 -25.76 -8.87
N THR A 354 -13.32 -25.25 -8.58
CA THR A 354 -12.07 -26.00 -8.74
C THR A 354 -11.42 -26.30 -7.40
N GLU A 355 -11.21 -27.58 -7.08
CA GLU A 355 -10.51 -28.00 -5.86
C GLU A 355 -9.04 -27.52 -5.89
N LYS A 356 -8.59 -26.85 -4.83
CA LYS A 356 -7.20 -26.39 -4.65
C LYS A 356 -6.40 -27.29 -3.73
N GLY A 357 -7.06 -28.06 -2.87
CA GLY A 357 -6.42 -29.02 -1.99
C GLY A 357 -7.42 -29.67 -1.03
N SER A 358 -6.99 -30.78 -0.43
CA SER A 358 -7.75 -31.53 0.56
C SER A 358 -6.88 -32.08 1.69
N ALA A 359 -7.48 -32.29 2.85
CA ALA A 359 -6.82 -32.82 4.05
C ALA A 359 -7.78 -33.57 4.97
N SER A 360 -7.20 -34.24 5.96
CA SER A 360 -7.93 -34.84 7.09
C SER A 360 -7.69 -34.03 8.34
N PHE A 361 -8.69 -33.98 9.24
CA PHE A 361 -8.46 -33.48 10.59
C PHE A 361 -7.48 -34.36 11.36
N SER A 362 -6.56 -33.73 12.08
CA SER A 362 -5.72 -34.33 13.12
C SER A 362 -6.01 -33.58 14.42
N GLY A 363 -6.82 -34.19 15.30
CA GLY A 363 -7.45 -33.43 16.38
C GLY A 363 -8.57 -32.56 15.82
N THR A 364 -8.51 -31.25 16.06
CA THR A 364 -9.48 -30.27 15.53
C THR A 364 -9.01 -29.53 14.29
N ASP A 365 -7.74 -29.69 13.90
CA ASP A 365 -7.15 -28.91 12.81
C ASP A 365 -6.84 -29.78 11.59
N ALA A 366 -7.10 -29.24 10.41
CA ALA A 366 -6.70 -29.81 9.13
C ALA A 366 -5.78 -28.83 8.41
N SER A 367 -4.53 -29.25 8.18
CA SER A 367 -3.57 -28.48 7.36
C SER A 367 -3.69 -28.92 5.91
N VAL A 368 -4.26 -28.04 5.08
CA VAL A 368 -4.46 -28.26 3.65
C VAL A 368 -3.29 -27.68 2.89
N THR A 369 -2.57 -28.51 2.12
CA THR A 369 -1.58 -28.03 1.16
C THR A 369 -2.31 -27.51 -0.07
N VAL A 370 -2.01 -26.28 -0.49
CA VAL A 370 -2.64 -25.61 -1.65
C VAL A 370 -1.59 -24.91 -2.51
N SER A 371 -1.98 -24.47 -3.70
CA SER A 371 -1.16 -23.58 -4.53
C SER A 371 -2.06 -22.52 -5.15
N ILE A 372 -2.36 -21.48 -4.37
CA ILE A 372 -3.30 -20.43 -4.74
C ILE A 372 -2.51 -19.15 -5.03
N SER A 373 -2.64 -18.63 -6.26
CA SER A 373 -2.13 -17.30 -6.61
C SER A 373 -3.06 -16.25 -6.05
N VAL A 374 -2.52 -15.24 -5.38
CA VAL A 374 -3.26 -14.11 -4.84
C VAL A 374 -2.71 -12.84 -5.48
N ASP A 375 -3.60 -12.00 -6.02
CA ASP A 375 -3.23 -10.71 -6.60
C ASP A 375 -4.17 -9.61 -6.07
N SER A 376 -4.15 -8.44 -6.71
CA SER A 376 -4.98 -7.28 -6.35
C SER A 376 -6.48 -7.47 -6.59
N THR A 377 -6.88 -8.59 -7.20
CA THR A 377 -8.28 -8.95 -7.47
C THR A 377 -8.79 -9.85 -6.35
N PRO A 378 -9.82 -9.43 -5.59
CA PRO A 378 -10.44 -10.28 -4.59
C PRO A 378 -10.98 -11.57 -5.23
N THR A 379 -10.50 -12.71 -4.76
CA THR A 379 -10.91 -14.03 -5.24
C THR A 379 -11.56 -14.83 -4.12
N GLN A 380 -12.74 -15.38 -4.37
CA GLN A 380 -13.54 -16.12 -3.40
C GLN A 380 -13.17 -17.60 -3.38
N TYR A 381 -13.12 -18.17 -2.18
CA TYR A 381 -12.86 -19.58 -1.92
C TYR A 381 -13.89 -20.15 -0.95
N LEU A 382 -14.05 -21.47 -1.02
CA LEU A 382 -15.02 -22.25 -0.25
C LEU A 382 -14.30 -23.34 0.54
N VAL A 383 -14.69 -23.53 1.79
CA VAL A 383 -14.35 -24.73 2.57
C VAL A 383 -15.54 -25.67 2.53
N THR A 384 -15.27 -26.93 2.16
CA THR A 384 -16.30 -27.98 2.18
C THR A 384 -15.89 -29.17 3.03
N TYR A 385 -16.87 -29.86 3.59
CA TYR A 385 -16.70 -31.18 4.21
C TYR A 385 -17.38 -32.30 3.42
N ASP A 386 -16.67 -33.42 3.26
CA ASP A 386 -17.28 -34.72 2.98
C ASP A 386 -17.65 -35.40 4.31
N ILE A 387 -18.89 -35.86 4.42
CA ILE A 387 -19.43 -36.50 5.62
C ILE A 387 -19.19 -38.00 5.56
N ALA A 388 -18.65 -38.57 6.64
CA ALA A 388 -18.38 -39.99 6.74
C ALA A 388 -19.68 -40.82 6.66
N ALA A 389 -19.60 -42.02 6.08
CA ALA A 389 -20.76 -42.89 5.91
C ALA A 389 -21.40 -43.36 7.24
N GLY A 390 -20.63 -43.33 8.33
CA GLY A 390 -21.08 -43.68 9.67
C GLY A 390 -21.49 -42.48 10.54
N ALA A 391 -21.51 -41.26 9.98
CA ALA A 391 -21.86 -40.06 10.74
C ALA A 391 -23.27 -40.17 11.32
N THR A 392 -23.45 -39.68 12.54
CA THR A 392 -24.73 -39.76 13.26
C THR A 392 -25.20 -38.38 13.68
N ALA A 393 -26.50 -38.12 13.55
CA ALA A 393 -27.14 -36.86 13.94
C ALA A 393 -27.24 -36.62 15.46
#